data_AF-A0A918X1X5-F1
#
_entry.id   AF-A0A918X1X5-F1
#
_cell.length_a   1.000
_cell.length_b   1.000
_cell.length_c   1.000
_cell.angle_alpha   90.00
_cell.angle_beta   90.00
_cell.angle_gamma   90.00
#
_symmetry.space_group_name_H-M   'P 1'
#
loop_
_entity.id
_entity.type
_entity.pdbx_description
1 polymer ?
#
loop_
_entity_poly.entity_id
_entity_poly.type
_entity_poly.pdbx_seq_one_letter_code
_entity_poly.pdbx_strand_id
1 'polypeptide(L)'
;MSRTTPPRPVDITTLFPELAPLARTAIRLHPRAGAPSVTESSVGGPLLWPTGEEWPTCAEHGGPWRLGLPPEDVRQSRRMLAEAWARTRADDADLLSKEERETLDRLDAERRIPVTGPMPMLPVAQVYAADVPRLPYPEGTDLLQVLWCPFDHADDGYVPRTALRWRAAADVTDPVPPGSVPQPPVVDSGDYLPEPCVLHPEEVTEYPAPHVLPEELAGRIEAWDEEQEGEAGEPDGMCYQSDLAVAPGFKALGHEPWSFSDPFDMACPACGSGVRPLLTVDGSEWGRDCDSWRPVEDATYTGLHFLGPASATQLTIGRGYNLQLYVCADDPRHPHLQNMQ
;
A
#
# COMPACT_ATOMS: atom_id res chain seq x y z
N MET A 1 17.29 -7.52 -3.48
CA MET A 1 18.23 -7.45 -2.33
C MET A 1 17.37 -7.30 -1.08
N SER A 2 17.80 -7.80 0.07
CA SER A 2 17.04 -7.61 1.32
C SER A 2 16.86 -6.12 1.63
N ARG A 3 15.82 -5.82 2.43
CA ARG A 3 15.56 -4.50 2.99
C ARG A 3 15.43 -4.66 4.48
N THR A 4 16.22 -3.88 5.21
CA THR A 4 16.39 -4.06 6.65
C THR A 4 16.13 -2.74 7.37
N THR A 5 15.13 -2.73 8.23
CA THR A 5 14.84 -1.66 9.18
C THR A 5 16.03 -1.49 10.13
N PRO A 6 16.50 -0.27 10.39
CA PRO A 6 17.60 -0.04 11.32
C PRO A 6 17.21 -0.46 12.75
N PRO A 7 18.19 -0.71 13.63
CA PRO A 7 17.91 -0.91 15.04
C PRO A 7 17.08 0.24 15.62
N ARG A 8 16.13 -0.07 16.49
CA ARG A 8 15.30 0.96 17.14
C ARG A 8 16.20 1.95 17.89
N PRO A 9 16.00 3.27 17.72
CA PRO A 9 16.79 4.26 18.42
C PRO A 9 16.62 4.17 19.94
N VAL A 10 15.42 3.75 20.39
CA VAL A 10 15.06 3.53 21.78
C VAL A 10 14.30 2.20 21.90
N ASP A 11 14.62 1.42 22.95
CA ASP A 11 13.78 0.30 23.35
C ASP A 11 12.58 0.83 24.15
N ILE A 12 11.46 1.01 23.47
CA ILE A 12 10.24 1.57 24.05
C ILE A 12 9.69 0.74 25.21
N THR A 13 9.98 -0.56 25.26
CA THR A 13 9.50 -1.44 26.34
C THR A 13 10.28 -1.27 27.63
N THR A 14 11.47 -0.66 27.57
CA THR A 14 12.20 -0.25 28.77
C THR A 14 11.55 0.98 29.41
N LEU A 15 10.96 1.88 28.61
CA LEU A 15 10.25 3.07 29.09
C LEU A 15 8.81 2.75 29.51
N PHE A 16 8.15 1.88 28.75
CA PHE A 16 6.76 1.45 28.96
C PHE A 16 6.67 -0.09 28.89
N PRO A 17 7.00 -0.79 29.99
CA PRO A 17 6.97 -2.25 30.04
C PRO A 17 5.62 -2.88 29.68
N GLU A 18 4.53 -2.12 29.85
CA GLU A 18 3.17 -2.50 29.51
C GLU A 18 2.96 -2.77 28.00
N LEU A 19 3.85 -2.25 27.13
CA LEU A 19 3.83 -2.50 25.69
C LEU A 19 4.40 -3.87 25.31
N ALA A 20 5.30 -4.44 26.12
CA ALA A 20 5.93 -5.73 25.82
C ALA A 20 4.93 -6.87 25.51
N PRO A 21 3.86 -7.09 26.30
CA PRO A 21 2.86 -8.11 25.96
C PRO A 21 1.97 -7.76 24.76
N LEU A 22 2.01 -6.51 24.27
CA LEU A 22 1.22 -6.03 23.14
C LEU A 22 1.99 -6.09 21.81
N ALA A 23 3.25 -6.50 21.82
CA ALA A 23 4.08 -6.66 20.64
C ALA A 23 3.40 -7.60 19.62
N ARG A 24 3.30 -7.16 18.37
CA ARG A 24 2.88 -8.01 17.25
C ARG A 24 3.96 -8.05 16.18
N THR A 25 4.04 -9.20 15.53
CA THR A 25 4.84 -9.35 14.31
C THR A 25 4.11 -8.73 13.13
N ALA A 26 4.78 -7.82 12.42
CA ALA A 26 4.37 -7.32 11.12
C ALA A 26 5.41 -7.70 10.06
N ILE A 27 4.99 -7.81 8.81
CA ILE A 27 5.89 -8.07 7.68
C ILE A 27 5.89 -6.86 6.76
N ARG A 28 6.94 -6.05 6.79
CA ARG A 28 7.12 -4.96 5.82
C ARG A 28 7.46 -5.55 4.47
N LEU A 29 6.75 -5.15 3.42
CA LEU A 29 6.86 -5.80 2.11
C LEU A 29 7.86 -5.11 1.18
N HIS A 30 8.28 -3.89 1.49
CA HIS A 30 9.33 -3.14 0.80
C HIS A 30 9.25 -3.25 -0.74
N PRO A 31 8.17 -2.77 -1.39
CA PRO A 31 8.06 -2.79 -2.83
C PRO A 31 9.22 -2.00 -3.47
N ARG A 32 9.91 -2.58 -4.44
CA ARG A 32 10.94 -1.89 -5.23
C ARG A 32 10.64 -2.04 -6.72
N ALA A 33 10.72 -0.92 -7.44
CA ALA A 33 10.45 -0.86 -8.87
C ALA A 33 11.21 -1.97 -9.62
N GLY A 34 10.51 -2.72 -10.46
CA GLY A 34 11.05 -3.89 -11.12
C GLY A 34 10.11 -4.46 -12.19
N ALA A 35 10.43 -5.63 -12.71
CA ALA A 35 9.60 -6.33 -13.70
C ALA A 35 9.25 -7.74 -13.19
N PRO A 36 8.40 -7.84 -12.15
CA PRO A 36 8.04 -9.12 -11.55
C PRO A 36 7.32 -10.02 -12.56
N SER A 37 7.60 -11.32 -12.44
CA SER A 37 6.86 -12.38 -13.12
C SER A 37 5.66 -12.86 -12.28
N VAL A 38 4.80 -13.69 -12.88
CA VAL A 38 3.65 -14.28 -12.17
C VAL A 38 4.07 -15.19 -11.02
N THR A 39 5.33 -15.64 -10.96
CA THR A 39 5.85 -16.53 -9.91
C THR A 39 6.46 -15.80 -8.73
N GLU A 40 6.44 -14.47 -8.72
CA GLU A 40 7.02 -13.65 -7.67
C GLU A 40 5.93 -12.91 -6.88
N SER A 41 6.18 -12.70 -5.59
CA SER A 41 5.41 -11.75 -4.80
C SER A 41 5.68 -10.33 -5.30
N SER A 42 4.63 -9.58 -5.60
CA SER A 42 4.72 -8.31 -6.29
C SER A 42 3.58 -7.35 -5.96
N VAL A 43 3.81 -6.07 -6.23
CA VAL A 43 2.78 -5.02 -6.34
C VAL A 43 2.75 -4.53 -7.78
N GLY A 44 1.57 -4.31 -8.36
CA GLY A 44 1.39 -3.87 -9.75
C GLY A 44 1.93 -4.82 -10.83
N GLY A 45 2.37 -6.02 -10.43
CA GLY A 45 2.87 -7.07 -11.31
C GLY A 45 1.74 -7.92 -11.92
N PRO A 46 2.08 -8.80 -12.87
CA PRO A 46 1.12 -9.75 -13.41
C PRO A 46 0.72 -10.78 -12.36
N LEU A 47 -0.57 -11.08 -12.27
CA LEU A 47 -1.09 -12.12 -11.37
C LEU A 47 -0.99 -13.51 -12.02
N LEU A 48 -0.73 -14.53 -11.22
CA LEU A 48 -0.90 -15.93 -11.59
C LEU A 48 -2.40 -16.25 -11.67
N TRP A 49 -3.01 -15.95 -12.82
CA TRP A 49 -4.45 -16.08 -13.04
C TRP A 49 -4.76 -17.17 -14.06
N PRO A 50 -5.62 -18.15 -13.79
CA PRO A 50 -5.95 -19.20 -14.75
C PRO A 50 -6.83 -18.68 -15.90
N THR A 51 -6.56 -19.11 -17.14
CA THR A 51 -7.31 -18.70 -18.34
C THR A 51 -8.80 -19.03 -18.30
N GLY A 52 -9.19 -20.07 -17.55
CA GLY A 52 -10.59 -20.50 -17.41
C GLY A 52 -11.40 -19.79 -16.33
N GLU A 53 -10.78 -18.94 -15.50
CA GLU A 53 -11.46 -18.20 -14.43
C GLU A 53 -11.77 -16.77 -14.87
N GLU A 54 -13.03 -16.34 -14.69
CA GLU A 54 -13.44 -14.98 -15.03
C GLU A 54 -12.71 -13.95 -14.16
N TRP A 55 -12.21 -12.89 -14.81
CA TRP A 55 -11.54 -11.80 -14.12
C TRP A 55 -12.53 -11.01 -13.24
N PRO A 56 -12.16 -10.61 -12.00
CA PRO A 56 -13.02 -9.82 -11.15
C PRO A 56 -13.39 -8.47 -11.78
N THR A 57 -14.67 -8.10 -11.69
CA THR A 57 -15.17 -6.84 -12.24
C THR A 57 -16.04 -6.08 -11.23
N CYS A 58 -16.14 -4.77 -11.41
CA CYS A 58 -17.00 -3.87 -10.64
C CYS A 58 -18.19 -3.43 -11.50
N ALA A 59 -19.41 -3.70 -11.01
CA ALA A 59 -20.64 -3.35 -11.73
C ALA A 59 -20.99 -1.86 -11.66
N GLU A 60 -20.62 -1.17 -10.58
CA GLU A 60 -20.95 0.25 -10.33
C GLU A 60 -20.28 1.19 -11.34
N HIS A 61 -19.05 0.84 -11.75
CA HIS A 61 -18.26 1.59 -12.72
C HIS A 61 -18.44 1.11 -14.17
N GLY A 62 -19.48 0.31 -14.46
CA GLY A 62 -19.85 -0.12 -15.82
C GLY A 62 -20.78 0.84 -16.59
N GLY A 63 -21.05 0.58 -17.86
CA GLY A 63 -21.91 1.44 -18.71
C GLY A 63 -21.14 2.07 -19.86
N PRO A 64 -21.74 2.93 -20.69
CA PRO A 64 -21.19 3.23 -22.03
C PRO A 64 -19.92 4.09 -22.02
N TRP A 65 -19.66 4.85 -20.97
CA TRP A 65 -18.45 5.67 -20.82
C TRP A 65 -18.19 6.03 -19.34
N ARG A 66 -16.97 6.47 -19.05
CA ARG A 66 -16.56 7.15 -17.80
C ARG A 66 -15.69 8.36 -18.10
N LEU A 67 -15.72 9.34 -17.20
CA LEU A 67 -14.73 10.41 -17.19
C LEU A 67 -13.51 9.90 -16.40
N GLY A 68 -12.31 10.22 -16.86
CA GLY A 68 -11.06 9.82 -16.19
C GLY A 68 -9.90 9.78 -17.18
N LEU A 69 -8.87 9.02 -16.83
CA LEU A 69 -7.62 8.90 -17.57
C LEU A 69 -7.43 7.47 -18.08
N PRO A 70 -6.91 7.25 -19.30
CA PRO A 70 -6.45 5.92 -19.67
C PRO A 70 -5.19 5.55 -18.86
N PRO A 71 -5.06 4.29 -18.39
CA PRO A 71 -3.89 3.87 -17.62
C PRO A 71 -2.54 4.13 -18.32
N GLU A 72 -2.48 3.97 -19.64
CA GLU A 72 -1.23 4.21 -20.38
C GLU A 72 -0.81 5.68 -20.38
N ASP A 73 -1.78 6.61 -20.43
CA ASP A 73 -1.48 8.04 -20.36
C ASP A 73 -0.91 8.39 -18.98
N VAL A 74 -1.47 7.83 -17.90
CA VAL A 74 -0.93 7.98 -16.53
C VAL A 74 0.52 7.48 -16.46
N ARG A 75 0.79 6.27 -16.99
CA ARG A 75 2.15 5.71 -17.01
C ARG A 75 3.10 6.54 -17.87
N GLN A 76 2.64 7.09 -18.98
CA GLN A 76 3.42 7.98 -19.82
C GLN A 76 3.74 9.30 -19.10
N SER A 77 2.77 9.92 -18.43
CA SER A 77 2.99 11.11 -17.62
C SER A 77 4.03 10.87 -16.53
N ARG A 78 3.93 9.75 -15.80
CA ARG A 78 4.92 9.33 -14.79
C ARG A 78 6.33 9.22 -15.37
N ARG A 79 6.50 8.53 -16.51
CA ARG A 79 7.81 8.40 -17.18
C ARG A 79 8.39 9.75 -17.59
N MET A 80 7.57 10.60 -18.21
CA MET A 80 7.99 11.94 -18.62
C MET A 80 8.41 12.81 -17.43
N LEU A 81 7.64 12.80 -16.34
CA LEU A 81 7.98 13.55 -15.13
C LEU A 81 9.24 12.99 -14.46
N ALA A 82 9.39 11.67 -14.36
CA ALA A 82 10.58 11.05 -13.79
C ALA A 82 11.84 11.40 -14.59
N GLU A 83 11.78 11.31 -15.93
CA GLU A 83 12.86 11.73 -16.82
C GLU A 83 13.16 13.23 -16.66
N ALA A 84 12.13 14.07 -16.61
CA ALA A 84 12.30 15.52 -16.46
C ALA A 84 13.02 15.88 -15.15
N TRP A 85 12.65 15.24 -14.04
CA TRP A 85 13.26 15.45 -12.73
C TRP A 85 14.67 14.87 -12.61
N ALA A 86 15.00 13.82 -13.37
CA ALA A 86 16.34 13.23 -13.38
C ALA A 86 17.36 14.05 -14.18
N ARG A 87 16.92 14.98 -15.04
CA ARG A 87 17.81 15.82 -15.85
C ARG A 87 18.54 16.85 -14.99
N THR A 88 19.84 16.97 -15.22
CA THR A 88 20.61 18.13 -14.76
C THR A 88 20.12 19.38 -15.50
N ARG A 89 19.77 20.41 -14.74
CA ARG A 89 19.28 21.69 -15.25
C ARG A 89 19.96 22.84 -14.50
N ALA A 90 20.02 24.02 -15.12
CA ALA A 90 20.36 25.24 -14.40
C ALA A 90 19.24 25.55 -13.38
N ASP A 91 19.60 26.22 -12.28
CA ASP A 91 18.67 26.48 -11.17
C ASP A 91 17.41 27.28 -11.60
N ASP A 92 17.52 28.08 -12.66
CA ASP A 92 16.46 28.94 -13.21
C ASP A 92 15.76 28.35 -14.44
N ALA A 93 16.15 27.15 -14.89
CA ALA A 93 15.53 26.49 -16.04
C ALA A 93 14.21 25.80 -15.66
N ASP A 94 13.19 25.95 -16.50
CA ASP A 94 11.92 25.22 -16.39
C ASP A 94 12.17 23.70 -16.35
N LEU A 95 11.38 22.98 -15.54
CA LEU A 95 11.41 21.51 -15.47
C LEU A 95 11.12 20.85 -16.82
N LEU A 96 10.17 21.42 -17.54
CA LEU A 96 9.62 20.89 -18.78
C LEU A 96 9.83 21.91 -19.89
N SER A 97 10.28 21.43 -21.04
CA SER A 97 10.17 22.21 -22.26
C SER A 97 8.71 22.54 -22.56
N LYS A 98 8.47 23.53 -23.42
CA LYS A 98 7.11 23.88 -23.85
C LYS A 98 6.37 22.68 -24.46
N GLU A 99 7.06 21.88 -25.27
CA GLU A 99 6.50 20.68 -25.92
C GLU A 99 6.18 19.56 -24.93
N GLU A 100 7.05 19.35 -23.94
CA GLU A 100 6.81 18.38 -22.87
C GLU A 100 5.60 18.77 -22.02
N ARG A 101 5.47 20.06 -21.71
CA ARG A 101 4.32 20.60 -20.98
C ARG A 101 3.02 20.47 -21.76
N GLU A 102 3.00 20.84 -23.04
CA GLU A 102 1.82 20.61 -23.91
C GLU A 102 1.46 19.12 -24.05
N THR A 103 2.44 18.23 -23.94
CA THR A 103 2.19 16.79 -23.96
C THR A 103 1.63 16.29 -22.62
N LEU A 104 2.21 16.70 -21.50
CA LEU A 104 1.68 16.36 -20.17
C LEU A 104 0.27 16.91 -19.96
N ASP A 105 0.01 18.16 -20.36
CA ASP A 105 -1.33 18.76 -20.30
C ASP A 105 -2.38 17.92 -21.08
N ARG A 106 -1.98 17.24 -22.16
CA ARG A 106 -2.88 16.34 -22.93
C ARG A 106 -3.05 14.98 -22.27
N LEU A 107 -2.00 14.45 -21.64
CA LEU A 107 -2.03 13.15 -20.97
C LEU A 107 -2.84 13.22 -19.66
N ASP A 108 -2.69 14.32 -18.92
CA ASP A 108 -3.37 14.55 -17.63
C ASP A 108 -4.79 15.11 -17.79
N ALA A 109 -5.21 15.39 -19.04
CA ALA A 109 -6.57 15.84 -19.32
C ALA A 109 -7.56 14.67 -19.26
N GLU A 110 -8.40 14.69 -18.23
CA GLU A 110 -9.56 13.80 -18.13
C GLU A 110 -10.46 13.88 -19.36
N ARG A 111 -10.90 12.72 -19.82
CA ARG A 111 -11.78 12.62 -21.00
C ARG A 111 -12.81 11.52 -20.86
N ARG A 112 -13.87 11.62 -21.66
CA ARG A 112 -14.93 10.61 -21.71
C ARG A 112 -14.43 9.39 -22.48
N ILE A 113 -14.15 8.31 -21.77
CA ILE A 113 -13.63 7.06 -22.33
C ILE A 113 -14.75 6.03 -22.40
N PRO A 114 -14.99 5.39 -23.57
CA PRO A 114 -15.98 4.32 -23.68
C PRO A 114 -15.66 3.15 -22.75
N VAL A 115 -16.69 2.66 -22.07
CA VAL A 115 -16.63 1.46 -21.22
C VAL A 115 -17.63 0.46 -21.80
N THR A 116 -17.25 -0.81 -21.87
CA THR A 116 -18.12 -1.89 -22.37
C THR A 116 -18.24 -2.95 -21.30
N GLY A 117 -19.44 -3.10 -20.73
CA GLY A 117 -19.70 -4.03 -19.63
C GLY A 117 -19.24 -3.50 -18.26
N PRO A 118 -19.06 -4.41 -17.28
CA PRO A 118 -18.56 -4.05 -15.95
C PRO A 118 -17.06 -3.69 -15.99
N MET A 119 -16.61 -2.85 -15.05
CA MET A 119 -15.24 -2.36 -14.99
C MET A 119 -14.27 -3.45 -14.53
N PRO A 120 -13.25 -3.86 -15.31
CA PRO A 120 -12.23 -4.79 -14.84
C PRO A 120 -11.48 -4.24 -13.62
N MET A 121 -11.27 -5.07 -12.60
CA MET A 121 -10.46 -4.67 -11.44
C MET A 121 -8.97 -4.68 -11.79
N LEU A 122 -8.22 -3.73 -11.23
CA LEU A 122 -6.77 -3.66 -11.35
C LEU A 122 -6.10 -4.77 -10.52
N PRO A 123 -5.03 -5.40 -11.03
CA PRO A 123 -4.17 -6.24 -10.21
C PRO A 123 -3.30 -5.35 -9.31
N VAL A 124 -3.42 -5.52 -7.99
CA VAL A 124 -2.75 -4.66 -7.00
C VAL A 124 -1.55 -5.35 -6.41
N ALA A 125 -1.74 -6.56 -5.88
CA ALA A 125 -0.69 -7.30 -5.22
C ALA A 125 -0.88 -8.81 -5.36
N GLN A 126 0.23 -9.52 -5.29
CA GLN A 126 0.29 -10.97 -5.18
C GLN A 126 1.34 -11.34 -4.14
N VAL A 127 0.99 -12.21 -3.19
CA VAL A 127 1.88 -12.60 -2.09
C VAL A 127 1.87 -14.11 -1.89
N TYR A 128 3.02 -14.73 -2.12
CA TYR A 128 3.25 -16.16 -1.93
C TYR A 128 3.58 -16.49 -0.48
N ALA A 129 3.10 -17.65 -0.02
CA ALA A 129 3.40 -18.16 1.31
C ALA A 129 4.89 -18.46 1.51
N ALA A 130 5.63 -18.72 0.43
CA ALA A 130 7.08 -18.88 0.48
C ALA A 130 7.80 -17.60 0.95
N ASP A 131 7.26 -16.44 0.61
CA ASP A 131 7.83 -15.14 0.97
C ASP A 131 7.25 -14.60 2.28
N VAL A 132 5.96 -14.84 2.55
CA VAL A 132 5.25 -14.36 3.74
C VAL A 132 4.43 -15.47 4.41
N PRO A 133 5.06 -16.47 5.05
CA PRO A 133 4.39 -17.67 5.55
C PRO A 133 3.40 -17.42 6.71
N ARG A 134 3.49 -16.27 7.37
CA ARG A 134 2.63 -15.89 8.51
C ARG A 134 1.23 -15.42 8.09
N LEU A 135 1.04 -15.12 6.81
CA LEU A 135 -0.29 -14.74 6.31
C LEU A 135 -1.29 -15.88 6.50
N PRO A 136 -2.58 -15.57 6.69
CA PRO A 136 -3.59 -16.55 7.03
C PRO A 136 -4.12 -17.26 5.79
N TYR A 137 -3.25 -17.98 5.09
CA TYR A 137 -3.67 -18.78 3.93
C TYR A 137 -4.70 -19.83 4.35
N PRO A 138 -5.89 -19.86 3.71
CA PRO A 138 -6.80 -20.98 3.85
C PRO A 138 -6.11 -22.33 3.58
N GLU A 139 -6.61 -23.40 4.18
CA GLU A 139 -6.09 -24.75 3.95
C GLU A 139 -6.02 -25.08 2.45
N GLY A 140 -4.86 -25.58 2.02
CA GLY A 140 -4.61 -25.93 0.62
C GLY A 140 -4.27 -24.75 -0.30
N THR A 141 -4.14 -23.53 0.22
CA THR A 141 -3.71 -22.36 -0.56
C THR A 141 -2.34 -21.85 -0.11
N ASP A 142 -1.61 -21.25 -1.04
CA ASP A 142 -0.26 -20.70 -0.82
C ASP A 142 -0.06 -19.34 -1.52
N LEU A 143 -1.14 -18.76 -2.05
CA LEU A 143 -1.11 -17.52 -2.81
C LEU A 143 -2.30 -16.64 -2.47
N LEU A 144 -2.00 -15.39 -2.08
CA LEU A 144 -2.95 -14.30 -1.90
C LEU A 144 -2.84 -13.35 -3.09
N GLN A 145 -3.96 -12.99 -3.68
CA GLN A 145 -4.05 -11.96 -4.71
C GLN A 145 -5.04 -10.88 -4.30
N VAL A 146 -4.66 -9.64 -4.50
CA VAL A 146 -5.46 -8.45 -4.21
C VAL A 146 -5.73 -7.73 -5.51
N LEU A 147 -7.00 -7.47 -5.77
CA LEU A 147 -7.47 -6.68 -6.89
C LEU A 147 -8.37 -5.56 -6.37
N TRP A 148 -8.53 -4.48 -7.12
CA TRP A 148 -9.50 -3.44 -6.75
C TRP A 148 -10.12 -2.70 -7.93
N CYS A 149 -11.24 -2.03 -7.68
CA CYS A 149 -11.80 -1.09 -8.65
C CYS A 149 -10.90 0.16 -8.79
N PRO A 150 -10.67 0.68 -10.01
CA PRO A 150 -9.85 1.88 -10.20
C PRO A 150 -10.56 3.21 -9.86
N PHE A 151 -11.66 3.16 -9.10
CA PHE A 151 -12.50 4.31 -8.76
C PHE A 151 -12.83 4.27 -7.27
N ASP A 152 -13.08 5.46 -6.71
CA ASP A 152 -13.65 5.59 -5.38
C ASP A 152 -15.04 5.00 -5.29
N HIS A 153 -15.34 4.40 -4.14
CA HIS A 153 -16.66 3.94 -3.79
C HIS A 153 -17.13 4.61 -2.51
N ALA A 154 -18.20 5.41 -2.61
CA ALA A 154 -18.73 6.18 -1.47
C ALA A 154 -19.21 5.24 -0.34
N ASP A 155 -19.87 4.14 -0.69
CA ASP A 155 -20.36 3.14 0.27
C ASP A 155 -19.23 2.36 0.96
N ASP A 156 -18.04 2.37 0.38
CA ASP A 156 -16.86 1.70 0.89
C ASP A 156 -15.91 2.68 1.63
N GLY A 157 -16.33 3.94 1.84
CA GLY A 157 -15.55 4.96 2.57
C GLY A 157 -14.65 5.84 1.70
N TYR A 158 -15.00 6.03 0.43
CA TYR A 158 -14.18 6.78 -0.56
C TYR A 158 -12.79 6.17 -0.76
N VAL A 159 -12.76 4.84 -0.85
CA VAL A 159 -11.60 4.02 -1.20
C VAL A 159 -11.98 3.04 -2.31
N PRO A 160 -11.00 2.42 -3.01
CA PRO A 160 -11.33 1.47 -4.05
C PRO A 160 -11.96 0.21 -3.44
N ARG A 161 -12.98 -0.33 -4.11
CA ARG A 161 -13.57 -1.61 -3.71
C ARG A 161 -12.58 -2.72 -4.00
N THR A 162 -12.18 -3.46 -2.97
CA THR A 162 -11.17 -4.52 -3.07
C THR A 162 -11.77 -5.91 -3.21
N ALA A 163 -11.03 -6.82 -3.83
CA ALA A 163 -11.35 -8.24 -3.96
C ALA A 163 -10.12 -9.07 -3.62
N LEU A 164 -10.30 -10.04 -2.72
CA LEU A 164 -9.27 -11.01 -2.35
C LEU A 164 -9.49 -12.34 -3.06
N ARG A 165 -8.40 -12.98 -3.48
CA ARG A 165 -8.40 -14.35 -4.01
C ARG A 165 -7.30 -15.15 -3.34
N TRP A 166 -7.72 -16.29 -2.78
CA TRP A 166 -6.83 -17.30 -2.22
C TRP A 166 -6.77 -18.48 -3.19
N ARG A 167 -5.57 -18.95 -3.53
CA ARG A 167 -5.42 -20.09 -4.43
C ARG A 167 -4.20 -20.93 -4.10
N ALA A 168 -4.20 -22.17 -4.57
CA ALA A 168 -3.00 -22.97 -4.72
C ALA A 168 -2.31 -22.56 -6.04
N ALA A 169 -1.08 -22.07 -5.97
CA ALA A 169 -0.31 -21.67 -7.14
C ALA A 169 -0.09 -22.86 -8.09
N ALA A 170 0.13 -24.05 -7.53
CA ALA A 170 0.35 -25.28 -8.30
C ALA A 170 -0.87 -25.72 -9.14
N ASP A 171 -2.09 -25.28 -8.79
CA ASP A 171 -3.31 -25.60 -9.54
C ASP A 171 -3.43 -24.74 -10.81
N VAL A 172 -2.68 -23.64 -10.93
CA VAL A 172 -2.70 -22.78 -12.12
C VAL A 172 -1.67 -23.29 -13.14
N THR A 173 -2.09 -24.24 -13.97
CA THR A 173 -1.23 -24.83 -15.02
C THR A 173 -1.25 -24.07 -16.35
N ASP A 174 -2.27 -23.24 -16.57
CA ASP A 174 -2.45 -22.42 -17.78
C ASP A 174 -2.73 -20.95 -17.39
N PRO A 175 -1.68 -20.18 -17.06
CA PRO A 175 -1.84 -18.79 -16.67
C PRO A 175 -2.15 -17.89 -17.86
N VAL A 176 -3.02 -16.89 -17.65
CA VAL A 176 -3.28 -15.82 -18.61
C VAL A 176 -1.97 -15.12 -18.96
N PRO A 177 -1.61 -15.01 -20.25
CA PRO A 177 -0.42 -14.28 -20.66
C PRO A 177 -0.48 -12.82 -20.18
N PRO A 178 0.63 -12.22 -19.72
CA PRO A 178 0.61 -10.85 -19.19
C PRO A 178 -0.03 -9.81 -20.11
N GLY A 179 0.16 -9.92 -21.43
CA GLY A 179 -0.44 -9.03 -22.43
C GLY A 179 -1.93 -9.27 -22.72
N SER A 180 -2.55 -10.27 -22.09
CA SER A 180 -3.95 -10.65 -22.26
C SER A 180 -4.77 -10.48 -20.98
N VAL A 181 -4.16 -9.97 -19.91
CA VAL A 181 -4.87 -9.62 -18.66
C VAL A 181 -5.84 -8.47 -18.97
N PRO A 182 -7.13 -8.58 -18.60
CA PRO A 182 -8.09 -7.49 -18.76
C PRO A 182 -7.61 -6.22 -18.05
N GLN A 183 -7.45 -5.14 -18.80
CA GLN A 183 -7.09 -3.83 -18.28
C GLN A 183 -8.33 -2.93 -18.25
N PRO A 184 -8.57 -2.16 -17.18
CA PRO A 184 -9.60 -1.14 -17.22
C PRO A 184 -9.24 -0.10 -18.29
N PRO A 185 -10.19 0.31 -19.16
CA PRO A 185 -9.89 1.31 -20.19
C PRO A 185 -9.69 2.71 -19.61
N VAL A 186 -10.10 2.92 -18.36
CA VAL A 186 -10.16 4.22 -17.68
C VAL A 186 -10.01 4.02 -16.17
N VAL A 187 -9.29 4.95 -15.55
CA VAL A 187 -9.13 5.09 -14.09
C VAL A 187 -9.62 6.47 -13.67
N ASP A 188 -10.06 6.64 -12.42
CA ASP A 188 -10.49 7.93 -11.89
C ASP A 188 -9.31 8.91 -11.82
N SER A 189 -8.24 8.46 -11.17
CA SER A 189 -6.95 9.14 -11.09
C SER A 189 -5.81 8.12 -11.23
N GLY A 190 -4.56 8.61 -11.26
CA GLY A 190 -3.38 7.75 -11.19
C GLY A 190 -3.17 7.08 -9.82
N ASP A 191 -3.88 7.50 -8.79
CA ASP A 191 -3.59 7.16 -7.39
C ASP A 191 -3.79 5.67 -7.06
N TYR A 192 -4.75 5.02 -7.73
CA TYR A 192 -5.02 3.57 -7.58
C TYR A 192 -4.33 2.70 -8.61
N LEU A 193 -3.50 3.28 -9.50
CA LEU A 193 -2.78 2.55 -10.53
C LEU A 193 -1.34 2.25 -10.08
N PRO A 194 -1.02 1.01 -9.65
CA PRO A 194 0.32 0.69 -9.19
C PRO A 194 1.34 0.60 -10.32
N GLU A 195 2.58 0.98 -10.04
CA GLU A 195 3.76 0.59 -10.81
C GLU A 195 4.28 -0.79 -10.40
N PRO A 196 4.78 -1.61 -11.35
CA PRO A 196 5.30 -2.93 -11.05
C PRO A 196 6.50 -2.91 -10.11
N CYS A 197 6.38 -3.64 -9.00
CA CYS A 197 7.38 -3.75 -7.96
C CYS A 197 7.59 -5.21 -7.54
N VAL A 198 8.84 -5.57 -7.28
CA VAL A 198 9.21 -6.82 -6.57
C VAL A 198 9.18 -6.55 -5.07
N LEU A 199 8.68 -7.50 -4.29
CA LEU A 199 8.65 -7.38 -2.83
C LEU A 199 9.94 -7.89 -2.18
N HIS A 200 10.29 -7.29 -1.06
CA HIS A 200 11.43 -7.69 -0.21
C HIS A 200 10.97 -7.81 1.25
N PRO A 201 10.24 -8.89 1.61
CA PRO A 201 9.64 -9.00 2.92
C PRO A 201 10.65 -8.99 4.07
N GLU A 202 10.30 -8.29 5.15
CA GLU A 202 11.08 -8.18 6.38
C GLU A 202 10.15 -8.34 7.59
N GLU A 203 10.51 -9.23 8.51
CA GLU A 203 9.81 -9.37 9.79
C GLU A 203 10.23 -8.28 10.77
N VAL A 204 9.26 -7.51 11.28
CA VAL A 204 9.47 -6.46 12.28
C VAL A 204 8.51 -6.64 13.46
N THR A 205 8.88 -6.05 14.60
CA THR A 205 7.98 -5.93 15.76
C THR A 205 7.32 -4.57 15.76
N GLU A 206 6.00 -4.56 15.97
CA GLU A 206 5.18 -3.38 16.12
C GLU A 206 4.48 -3.36 17.48
N TYR A 207 4.12 -2.14 17.90
CA TYR A 207 3.31 -1.87 19.08
C TYR A 207 2.03 -1.12 18.65
N PRO A 208 0.94 -1.25 19.42
CA PRO A 208 -0.32 -0.63 19.07
C PRO A 208 -0.25 0.90 19.07
N ALA A 209 -1.08 1.54 18.24
CA ALA A 209 -1.25 2.98 18.23
C ALA A 209 -1.76 3.50 19.61
N PRO A 210 -1.41 4.73 20.02
CA PRO A 210 -1.84 5.29 21.31
C PRO A 210 -3.35 5.21 21.56
N HIS A 211 -4.15 5.39 20.51
CA HIS A 211 -5.62 5.45 20.58
C HIS A 211 -6.29 4.13 21.03
N VAL A 212 -5.57 3.00 20.96
CA VAL A 212 -6.09 1.70 21.44
C VAL A 212 -5.48 1.25 22.77
N LEU A 213 -4.59 2.07 23.35
CA LEU A 213 -3.97 1.79 24.64
C LEU A 213 -4.88 2.20 25.80
N PRO A 214 -4.69 1.61 27.00
CA PRO A 214 -5.30 2.12 28.22
C PRO A 214 -4.93 3.61 28.44
N GLU A 215 -5.90 4.42 28.86
CA GLU A 215 -5.77 5.88 28.99
C GLU A 215 -4.54 6.32 29.79
N GLU A 216 -4.23 5.64 30.90
CA GLU A 216 -3.04 5.94 31.72
C GLU A 216 -1.73 5.73 30.96
N LEU A 217 -1.63 4.67 30.16
CA LEU A 217 -0.44 4.39 29.35
C LEU A 217 -0.35 5.36 28.18
N ALA A 218 -1.47 5.62 27.49
CA ALA A 218 -1.52 6.58 26.40
C ALA A 218 -1.07 7.98 26.86
N GLY A 219 -1.58 8.47 28.00
CA GLY A 219 -1.18 9.77 28.54
C GLY A 219 0.29 9.85 28.99
N ARG A 220 0.88 8.73 29.44
CA ARG A 220 2.33 8.67 29.74
C ARG A 220 3.18 8.71 28.48
N ILE A 221 2.72 8.08 27.39
CA ILE A 221 3.39 8.13 26.08
C ILE A 221 3.28 9.53 25.49
N GLU A 222 2.10 10.14 25.55
CA GLU A 222 1.87 11.52 25.09
C GLU A 222 2.80 12.51 25.81
N ALA A 223 2.87 12.43 27.15
CA ALA A 223 3.80 13.26 27.92
C ALA A 223 5.27 13.01 27.55
N TRP A 224 5.65 11.78 27.19
CA TRP A 224 7.00 11.47 26.75
C TRP A 224 7.30 12.02 25.35
N ASP A 225 6.35 11.91 24.41
CA ASP A 225 6.43 12.51 23.08
C ASP A 225 6.57 14.04 23.19
N GLU A 226 5.76 14.71 24.03
CA GLU A 226 5.85 16.15 24.31
C GLU A 226 7.22 16.56 24.89
N GLU A 227 7.85 15.70 25.71
CA GLU A 227 9.21 15.92 26.20
C GLU A 227 10.29 15.73 25.11
N GLN A 228 10.02 14.94 24.07
CA GLN A 228 10.91 14.78 22.91
C GLN A 228 10.78 15.93 21.91
N GLU A 229 9.60 16.55 21.81
CA GLU A 229 9.39 17.78 21.03
C GLU A 229 10.17 18.94 21.68
N GLY A 230 11.42 19.13 21.26
CA GLY A 230 12.30 20.20 21.74
C GLY A 230 11.76 21.62 21.52
N GLU A 231 12.55 22.65 21.85
CA GLU A 231 12.14 24.04 21.60
C GLU A 231 11.90 24.29 20.10
N ALA A 232 10.89 25.14 19.80
CA ALA A 232 10.46 25.43 18.44
C ALA A 232 11.63 25.78 17.50
N GLY A 233 11.97 24.85 16.60
CA GLY A 233 13.07 24.99 15.65
C GLY A 233 14.12 23.88 15.68
N GLU A 234 14.08 22.95 16.64
CA GLU A 234 14.91 21.73 16.61
C GLU A 234 14.17 20.56 15.93
N PRO A 235 14.67 20.05 14.79
CA PRO A 235 14.04 18.94 14.08
C PRO A 235 14.66 17.62 14.52
N ASP A 236 14.25 17.03 15.65
CA ASP A 236 14.66 15.63 15.98
C ASP A 236 13.97 15.01 17.20
N GLY A 237 12.74 15.41 17.53
CA GLY A 237 11.94 14.70 18.53
C GLY A 237 11.47 13.37 17.98
N MET A 238 11.71 12.26 18.69
CA MET A 238 11.13 10.97 18.33
C MET A 238 9.66 10.92 18.75
N CYS A 239 8.79 10.43 17.88
CA CYS A 239 7.39 10.18 18.24
C CYS A 239 7.14 8.68 18.36
N TYR A 240 6.44 8.27 19.42
CA TYR A 240 6.10 6.87 19.63
C TYR A 240 5.37 6.27 18.43
N GLN A 241 4.29 6.92 17.95
CA GLN A 241 3.44 6.35 16.91
C GLN A 241 4.19 6.20 15.58
N SER A 242 4.88 7.25 15.14
CA SER A 242 5.55 7.26 13.84
C SER A 242 6.89 6.53 13.81
N ASP A 243 7.67 6.55 14.90
CA ASP A 243 9.05 6.06 14.89
C ASP A 243 9.26 4.71 15.56
N LEU A 244 8.38 4.35 16.50
CA LEU A 244 8.59 3.21 17.40
C LEU A 244 7.47 2.16 17.37
N ALA A 245 6.24 2.58 17.09
CA ALA A 245 5.06 1.73 17.27
C ALA A 245 4.64 1.01 15.98
N VAL A 246 4.04 1.75 15.04
CA VAL A 246 3.40 1.16 13.84
C VAL A 246 4.27 1.46 12.63
N ALA A 247 4.71 0.43 11.91
CA ALA A 247 5.50 0.63 10.70
C ALA A 247 4.65 1.32 9.63
N PRO A 248 5.19 2.36 8.96
CA PRO A 248 4.60 2.89 7.74
C PRO A 248 4.82 1.93 6.57
N GLY A 249 4.19 2.23 5.44
CA GLY A 249 4.44 1.50 4.21
C GLY A 249 3.52 0.32 3.95
N PHE A 250 3.83 -0.38 2.85
CA PHE A 250 3.12 -1.55 2.42
C PHE A 250 3.54 -2.74 3.31
N LYS A 251 2.63 -3.22 4.14
CA LYS A 251 2.92 -4.29 5.11
C LYS A 251 1.79 -5.30 5.23
N ALA A 252 2.13 -6.50 5.69
CA ALA A 252 1.18 -7.54 6.06
C ALA A 252 1.15 -7.73 7.58
N LEU A 253 -0.02 -8.06 8.11
CA LEU A 253 -0.26 -8.29 9.54
C LEU A 253 0.08 -7.04 10.38
N GLY A 254 0.53 -7.22 11.62
CA GLY A 254 0.92 -6.13 12.52
C GLY A 254 -0.22 -5.49 13.30
N HIS A 255 -0.03 -4.22 13.61
CA HIS A 255 -1.03 -3.34 14.24
C HIS A 255 -1.61 -2.37 13.22
N GLU A 256 -2.89 -2.07 13.43
CA GLU A 256 -3.64 -1.02 12.77
C GLU A 256 -3.04 0.36 13.09
N PRO A 257 -2.88 1.24 12.08
CA PRO A 257 -2.26 2.54 12.31
C PRO A 257 -3.16 3.56 13.02
N TRP A 258 -4.49 3.50 12.85
CA TRP A 258 -5.44 4.45 13.46
C TRP A 258 -5.05 5.92 13.27
N SER A 259 -4.62 6.27 12.05
CA SER A 259 -4.09 7.61 11.72
C SER A 259 -5.13 8.60 11.16
N PHE A 260 -6.25 8.12 10.59
CA PHE A 260 -7.29 8.95 9.99
C PHE A 260 -8.61 8.93 10.77
N SER A 261 -8.98 7.76 11.30
CA SER A 261 -10.21 7.58 12.08
C SER A 261 -9.90 7.05 13.47
N ASP A 262 -10.76 7.36 14.43
CA ASP A 262 -10.72 6.71 15.74
C ASP A 262 -10.96 5.20 15.62
N PRO A 263 -10.39 4.40 16.54
CA PRO A 263 -10.69 2.98 16.65
C PRO A 263 -12.18 2.71 16.84
N PHE A 264 -12.69 1.73 16.10
CA PHE A 264 -14.06 1.24 16.26
C PHE A 264 -14.11 -0.28 16.16
N ASP A 265 -15.12 -0.87 16.81
CA ASP A 265 -15.31 -2.30 16.82
C ASP A 265 -15.64 -2.82 15.40
N MET A 266 -14.83 -3.75 14.94
CA MET A 266 -15.02 -4.46 13.67
C MET A 266 -15.28 -5.94 13.94
N ALA A 267 -16.32 -6.47 13.30
CA ALA A 267 -16.66 -7.89 13.37
C ALA A 267 -16.88 -8.44 11.96
N CYS A 268 -16.57 -9.73 11.79
CA CYS A 268 -16.77 -10.41 10.53
C CYS A 268 -18.26 -10.37 10.14
N PRO A 269 -18.62 -9.87 8.95
CA PRO A 269 -20.02 -9.74 8.55
C PRO A 269 -20.73 -11.09 8.34
N ALA A 270 -19.98 -12.18 8.16
CA ALA A 270 -20.54 -13.51 7.93
C ALA A 270 -20.79 -14.31 9.22
N CYS A 271 -19.93 -14.18 10.24
CA CYS A 271 -19.99 -15.03 11.43
C CYS A 271 -19.94 -14.27 12.76
N GLY A 272 -19.70 -12.96 12.74
CA GLY A 272 -19.61 -12.13 13.94
C GLY A 272 -18.33 -12.29 14.76
N SER A 273 -17.36 -13.11 14.32
CA SER A 273 -16.05 -13.21 14.97
C SER A 273 -15.29 -11.89 14.90
N GLY A 274 -14.23 -11.75 15.71
CA GLY A 274 -13.26 -10.68 15.52
C GLY A 274 -12.59 -10.74 14.15
N VAL A 275 -12.03 -9.61 13.74
CA VAL A 275 -11.19 -9.49 12.53
C VAL A 275 -9.74 -9.21 12.93
N ARG A 276 -8.83 -9.38 11.98
CA ARG A 276 -7.41 -9.08 12.15
C ARG A 276 -6.83 -8.38 10.92
N PRO A 277 -5.79 -7.54 11.08
CA PRO A 277 -5.08 -6.95 9.96
C PRO A 277 -4.57 -8.00 8.99
N LEU A 278 -4.88 -7.84 7.71
CA LEU A 278 -4.31 -8.63 6.62
C LEU A 278 -3.18 -7.85 5.96
N LEU A 279 -3.50 -6.66 5.46
CA LEU A 279 -2.62 -5.85 4.62
C LEU A 279 -2.88 -4.37 4.87
N THR A 280 -1.81 -3.60 5.04
CA THR A 280 -1.80 -2.14 5.00
C THR A 280 -1.19 -1.72 3.67
N VAL A 281 -1.91 -0.89 2.92
CA VAL A 281 -1.45 -0.34 1.64
C VAL A 281 -1.21 1.14 1.82
N ASP A 282 0.05 1.53 1.77
CA ASP A 282 0.51 2.91 1.90
C ASP A 282 1.24 3.32 0.61
N GLY A 283 1.18 4.61 0.29
CA GLY A 283 1.89 5.21 -0.83
C GLY A 283 3.38 5.46 -0.56
N SER A 284 3.81 5.44 0.71
CA SER A 284 5.20 5.68 1.09
C SER A 284 5.71 4.70 2.14
N GLU A 285 6.84 4.04 1.87
CA GLU A 285 7.46 3.07 2.79
C GLU A 285 8.06 3.69 4.06
N TRP A 286 8.36 4.99 4.03
CA TRP A 286 8.80 5.79 5.19
C TRP A 286 8.52 7.28 4.95
N GLY A 287 8.41 8.06 6.03
CA GLY A 287 8.29 9.52 5.97
C GLY A 287 9.62 10.19 5.62
N ARG A 288 9.59 11.41 5.06
CA ARG A 288 10.81 12.15 4.69
C ARG A 288 11.74 12.38 5.90
N ASP A 289 11.14 12.60 7.06
CA ASP A 289 11.82 12.95 8.31
C ASP A 289 11.77 11.77 9.30
N CYS A 290 11.53 10.54 8.81
CA CYS A 290 11.39 9.34 9.63
C CYS A 290 12.48 8.32 9.25
N ASP A 291 13.67 8.51 9.81
CA ASP A 291 14.83 7.65 9.54
C ASP A 291 14.76 6.31 10.27
N SER A 292 13.95 6.21 11.34
CA SER A 292 13.77 5.00 12.17
C SER A 292 13.19 3.80 11.40
N TRP A 293 12.43 4.06 10.33
CA TRP A 293 11.85 3.04 9.46
C TRP A 293 12.51 2.96 8.08
N ARG A 294 13.41 3.87 7.75
CA ARG A 294 14.07 3.86 6.44
C ARG A 294 15.05 2.68 6.34
N PRO A 295 14.92 1.77 5.35
CA PRO A 295 15.85 0.65 5.24
C PRO A 295 17.30 1.09 5.10
N VAL A 296 18.21 0.39 5.78
CA VAL A 296 19.65 0.71 5.78
C VAL A 296 20.26 0.68 4.38
N GLU A 297 19.75 -0.19 3.51
CA GLU A 297 20.18 -0.29 2.11
C GLU A 297 19.76 0.91 1.28
N ASP A 298 18.73 1.65 1.70
CA ASP A 298 18.21 2.84 1.04
C ASP A 298 18.71 4.14 1.71
N ALA A 299 19.53 4.07 2.77
CA ALA A 299 20.02 5.22 3.55
C ALA A 299 20.83 6.24 2.72
N THR A 300 21.54 5.78 1.68
CA THR A 300 22.35 6.66 0.81
C THR A 300 21.56 7.30 -0.32
N TYR A 301 20.26 7.04 -0.43
CA TYR A 301 19.41 7.68 -1.44
C TYR A 301 19.24 9.17 -1.13
N THR A 302 19.66 10.05 -2.06
CA THR A 302 19.55 11.51 -1.92
C THR A 302 18.67 12.13 -3.01
N GLY A 303 17.92 11.31 -3.73
CA GLY A 303 16.99 11.79 -4.75
C GLY A 303 15.69 12.33 -4.15
N LEU A 304 14.74 12.67 -5.02
CA LEU A 304 13.43 13.17 -4.61
C LEU A 304 12.59 12.04 -4.01
N HIS A 305 12.08 12.23 -2.78
CA HIS A 305 11.34 11.21 -2.04
C HIS A 305 10.19 10.57 -2.85
N PHE A 306 9.39 11.39 -3.52
CA PHE A 306 8.23 10.96 -4.33
C PHE A 306 8.60 10.21 -5.63
N LEU A 307 9.87 10.24 -6.04
CA LEU A 307 10.42 9.41 -7.14
C LEU A 307 11.34 8.31 -6.61
N GLY A 308 11.47 8.21 -5.29
CA GLY A 308 12.43 7.37 -4.62
C GLY A 308 11.90 5.96 -4.36
N PRO A 309 12.76 5.11 -3.76
CA PRO A 309 12.40 3.75 -3.40
C PRO A 309 11.21 3.67 -2.42
N ALA A 310 10.92 4.75 -1.68
CA ALA A 310 9.80 4.79 -0.75
C ALA A 310 8.44 4.85 -1.44
N SER A 311 8.34 5.50 -2.60
CA SER A 311 7.09 5.68 -3.36
C SER A 311 7.11 4.88 -4.65
N ALA A 312 7.82 3.74 -4.67
CA ALA A 312 8.02 2.93 -5.86
C ALA A 312 6.71 2.39 -6.47
N THR A 313 5.69 2.16 -5.64
CA THR A 313 4.37 1.69 -6.08
C THR A 313 3.57 2.77 -6.81
N GLN A 314 3.90 4.06 -6.59
CA GLN A 314 3.16 5.23 -7.08
C GLN A 314 1.67 5.22 -6.70
N LEU A 315 1.33 4.48 -5.64
CA LEU A 315 -0.02 4.46 -5.08
C LEU A 315 -0.21 5.67 -4.16
N THR A 316 -1.43 6.18 -4.13
CA THR A 316 -1.87 7.16 -3.14
C THR A 316 -3.26 6.73 -2.69
N ILE A 317 -3.53 6.69 -1.39
CA ILE A 317 -4.87 6.43 -0.88
C ILE A 317 -5.42 7.74 -0.31
N GLY A 318 -6.55 8.20 -0.83
CA GLY A 318 -7.15 9.48 -0.44
C GLY A 318 -6.15 10.64 -0.58
N ARG A 319 -5.81 11.28 0.52
CA ARG A 319 -4.87 12.43 0.56
C ARG A 319 -3.49 12.06 1.13
N GLY A 320 -3.01 10.85 0.85
CA GLY A 320 -1.81 10.30 1.46
C GLY A 320 -2.07 9.53 2.75
N TYR A 321 -3.30 9.05 2.91
CA TYR A 321 -3.68 8.06 3.91
C TYR A 321 -3.24 6.66 3.44
N ASN A 322 -3.56 5.64 4.21
CA ASN A 322 -3.37 4.25 3.88
C ASN A 322 -4.73 3.51 3.80
N LEU A 323 -4.73 2.36 3.13
CA LEU A 323 -5.87 1.45 3.06
C LEU A 323 -5.56 0.22 3.89
N GLN A 324 -6.34 -0.02 4.93
CA GLN A 324 -6.23 -1.20 5.77
C GLN A 324 -7.25 -2.25 5.35
N LEU A 325 -6.79 -3.47 5.06
CA LEU A 325 -7.61 -4.65 4.81
C LEU A 325 -7.59 -5.58 6.01
N TYR A 326 -8.75 -6.12 6.36
CA TYR A 326 -8.94 -7.02 7.49
C TYR A 326 -9.63 -8.30 7.06
N VAL A 327 -9.22 -9.42 7.65
CA VAL A 327 -9.88 -10.71 7.46
C VAL A 327 -10.43 -11.24 8.77
N CYS A 328 -11.47 -12.08 8.64
CA CYS A 328 -12.04 -12.83 9.74
C CYS A 328 -10.95 -13.66 10.47
N ALA A 329 -10.98 -13.62 11.81
CA ALA A 329 -10.05 -14.39 12.63
C ALA A 329 -10.27 -15.92 12.49
N ASP A 330 -11.53 -16.35 12.30
CA ASP A 330 -11.91 -17.76 12.26
C ASP A 330 -11.77 -18.38 10.85
N ASP A 331 -12.19 -17.65 9.80
CA ASP A 331 -12.11 -18.12 8.41
C ASP A 331 -11.74 -16.97 7.45
N PRO A 332 -10.50 -16.91 6.94
CA PRO A 332 -10.03 -15.86 6.04
C PRO A 332 -10.73 -15.84 4.66
N ARG A 333 -11.60 -16.82 4.36
CA ARG A 333 -12.44 -16.85 3.17
C ARG A 333 -13.75 -16.07 3.33
N HIS A 334 -14.12 -15.70 4.56
CA HIS A 334 -15.25 -14.80 4.77
C HIS A 334 -14.98 -13.43 4.13
N PRO A 335 -16.05 -12.64 3.85
CA PRO A 335 -15.88 -11.29 3.31
C PRO A 335 -14.93 -10.47 4.20
N HIS A 336 -13.92 -9.87 3.58
CA HIS A 336 -12.96 -8.99 4.23
C HIS A 336 -13.59 -7.62 4.48
N LEU A 337 -13.02 -6.88 5.42
CA LEU A 337 -13.36 -5.48 5.66
C LEU A 337 -12.22 -4.60 5.15
N GLN A 338 -12.55 -3.35 4.85
CA GLN A 338 -11.58 -2.34 4.47
C GLN A 338 -11.86 -1.03 5.21
N ASN A 339 -10.81 -0.28 5.51
CA ASN A 339 -10.92 1.01 6.17
C ASN A 339 -9.81 1.95 5.67
N MET A 340 -10.17 3.19 5.35
CA MET A 340 -9.17 4.24 5.12
C MET A 340 -8.59 4.66 6.46
N GLN A 341 -7.27 4.75 6.54
CA GLN A 341 -6.55 4.94 7.79
C GLN A 341 -5.42 5.94 7.65
#